data_AF-A0A8I1PG79-F1
#
_entry.id   AF-A0A8I1PG79-F1
#
_cell.length_a   1.000
_cell.length_b   1.000
_cell.length_c   1.000
_cell.angle_alpha   90.00
_cell.angle_beta   90.00
_cell.angle_gamma   90.00
#
_symmetry.space_group_name_H-M   'P 1'
#
loop_
_entity.id
_entity.type
_entity.pdbx_description
1 polymer ?
#
loop_
_entity_poly.entity_id
_entity_poly.type
_entity_poly.pdbx_seq_one_letter_code
_entity_poly.pdbx_strand_id
1 'polypeptide(L)'
;MPTREQVRALVEQGLDYETIGARLGVPAGQAYLIGTGMPADGSDTCTEQERQRQRQRPGVLPTAQHLLGIHAENPTTKQAVLDWVEARAGADAQMQDAARQRTPEPPEIDDPSEEHDVLVVLTRDHNQVRYLQQQLAALPGHSSGGNRSQQELRKTVVDMITVRLSQHEALEEQFFWPAVRAALPDGDRWADEADEQEQQGKDTLAELGRLDPGTDEFDETVQKLILLLRKHMAHEERLFLLLKDAMPDERRRELGEQILAAENR
;
A
#
# COMPACT_ATOMS: atom_id res chain seq x y z
N MET A 1 -36.36 8.06 -16.63
CA MET A 1 -35.27 7.69 -15.71
C MET A 1 -35.34 8.62 -14.52
N PRO A 2 -35.43 8.10 -13.29
CA PRO A 2 -35.47 8.94 -12.08
C PRO A 2 -34.17 9.75 -11.94
N THR A 3 -34.28 10.96 -11.41
CA THR A 3 -33.13 11.85 -11.19
C THR A 3 -32.54 11.67 -9.80
N ARG A 4 -31.27 12.07 -9.63
CA ARG A 4 -30.60 12.07 -8.32
C ARG A 4 -31.33 12.90 -7.27
N GLU A 5 -31.89 14.04 -7.66
CA GLU A 5 -32.68 14.89 -6.78
C GLU A 5 -33.96 14.21 -6.31
N GLN A 6 -34.66 13.51 -7.21
CA GLN A 6 -35.87 12.74 -6.87
C GLN A 6 -35.58 11.63 -5.86
N VAL A 7 -34.48 10.90 -6.04
CA VAL A 7 -34.07 9.86 -5.08
C VAL A 7 -33.68 10.47 -3.73
N ARG A 8 -32.88 11.54 -3.72
CA ARG A 8 -32.44 12.19 -2.48
C ARG A 8 -33.58 12.75 -1.66
N ALA A 9 -34.55 13.40 -2.30
CA ALA A 9 -35.73 13.93 -1.61
C ALA A 9 -36.53 12.82 -0.90
N LEU A 10 -36.56 11.61 -1.44
CA LEU A 10 -37.23 10.46 -0.81
C LEU A 10 -36.38 9.85 0.32
N VAL A 11 -35.06 9.82 0.17
CA VAL A 11 -34.13 9.43 1.26
C VAL A 11 -34.25 10.41 2.44
N GLU A 12 -34.35 11.72 2.19
CA GLU A 12 -34.55 12.75 3.22
C GLU A 12 -35.90 12.62 3.94
N GLN A 13 -36.90 12.00 3.29
CA GLN A 13 -38.18 11.63 3.91
C GLN A 13 -38.09 10.34 4.75
N GLY A 14 -36.89 9.73 4.84
CA GLY A 14 -36.65 8.51 5.61
C GLY A 14 -37.06 7.22 4.90
N LEU A 15 -37.32 7.25 3.59
CA LEU A 15 -37.67 6.06 2.81
C LEU A 15 -36.42 5.23 2.49
N ASP A 16 -36.53 3.91 2.59
CA ASP A 16 -35.49 2.99 2.14
C ASP A 16 -35.45 2.85 0.61
N TYR A 17 -34.33 2.35 0.07
CA TYR A 17 -34.15 2.24 -1.37
C TYR A 17 -35.05 1.21 -2.04
N GLU A 18 -35.60 0.25 -1.28
CA GLU A 18 -36.60 -0.70 -1.77
C GLU A 18 -37.91 0.03 -2.07
N THR A 19 -38.40 0.83 -1.11
CA THR A 19 -39.60 1.65 -1.26
C THR A 19 -39.41 2.73 -2.32
N ILE A 20 -38.23 3.36 -2.37
CA ILE A 20 -37.89 4.34 -3.40
C ILE A 20 -37.88 3.69 -4.78
N GLY A 21 -37.24 2.52 -4.92
CA GLY A 21 -37.19 1.78 -6.17
C GLY A 21 -38.58 1.41 -6.67
N ALA A 22 -39.42 0.85 -5.79
CA ALA A 22 -40.81 0.53 -6.09
C ALA A 22 -41.63 1.76 -6.53
N ARG A 23 -41.44 2.91 -5.85
CA ARG A 23 -42.13 4.16 -6.16
C ARG A 23 -41.68 4.81 -7.47
N LEU A 24 -40.41 4.64 -7.84
CA LEU A 24 -39.81 5.22 -9.04
C LEU A 24 -39.76 4.26 -10.23
N GLY A 25 -40.21 3.01 -10.06
CA GLY A 25 -40.22 1.99 -11.11
C GLY A 25 -38.82 1.51 -11.52
N VAL A 26 -37.86 1.48 -10.58
CA VAL A 26 -36.49 1.01 -10.81
C VAL A 26 -36.05 0.05 -9.69
N PRO A 27 -35.10 -0.88 -9.93
CA PRO A 27 -34.55 -1.72 -8.87
C PRO A 27 -33.92 -0.90 -7.74
N ALA A 28 -33.97 -1.39 -6.51
CA ALA A 28 -33.41 -0.72 -5.33
C ALA A 28 -31.92 -0.37 -5.51
N GLY A 29 -31.13 -1.27 -6.10
CA GLY A 29 -29.72 -1.00 -6.44
C GLY A 29 -29.54 0.11 -7.47
N GLN A 30 -30.46 0.27 -8.41
CA GLN A 30 -30.45 1.37 -9.38
C GLN A 30 -30.87 2.70 -8.72
N ALA A 31 -31.87 2.69 -7.83
CA ALA A 31 -32.20 3.85 -7.01
C ALA A 31 -31.01 4.27 -6.14
N TYR A 32 -30.33 3.31 -5.51
CA TYR A 32 -29.12 3.53 -4.71
C TYR A 32 -28.00 4.18 -5.52
N LEU A 33 -27.69 3.63 -6.70
CA LEU A 33 -26.69 4.18 -7.62
C LEU A 33 -27.04 5.62 -8.03
N ILE A 34 -28.31 5.90 -8.36
CA ILE A 34 -28.77 7.23 -8.75
C ILE A 34 -28.64 8.24 -7.59
N GLY A 35 -29.00 7.86 -6.36
CA GLY A 35 -28.96 8.75 -5.20
C GLY A 35 -27.53 9.04 -4.71
N THR A 36 -26.73 7.99 -4.58
CA THR A 36 -25.39 8.04 -3.96
C THR A 36 -24.29 8.32 -4.99
N GLY A 37 -24.48 7.88 -6.23
CA GLY A 37 -23.45 7.81 -7.26
C GLY A 37 -22.50 6.62 -7.09
N MET A 38 -22.84 5.65 -6.24
CA MET A 38 -22.01 4.47 -5.96
C MET A 38 -22.69 3.20 -6.46
N PRO A 39 -21.97 2.29 -7.11
CA PRO A 39 -22.52 0.99 -7.45
C PRO A 39 -22.78 0.20 -6.16
N ALA A 40 -23.91 -0.48 -6.12
CA ALA A 40 -24.35 -1.22 -4.94
C ALA A 40 -23.44 -2.40 -4.60
N ASP A 41 -22.68 -2.94 -5.56
CA ASP A 41 -21.76 -4.07 -5.37
C ASP A 41 -20.38 -3.67 -4.85
N GLY A 42 -20.11 -2.36 -4.70
CA GLY A 42 -18.80 -1.88 -4.26
C GLY A 42 -17.68 -2.09 -5.29
N SER A 43 -18.02 -2.26 -6.58
CA SER A 43 -17.05 -2.44 -7.68
C SER A 43 -16.16 -1.22 -7.97
N ASP A 44 -16.38 -0.09 -7.30
CA ASP A 44 -15.53 1.10 -7.43
C ASP A 44 -14.15 0.88 -6.78
N THR A 45 -13.10 0.96 -7.61
CA THR A 45 -11.71 1.01 -7.15
C THR A 45 -11.40 2.40 -6.62
N CYS A 46 -11.67 2.65 -5.33
CA CYS A 46 -11.37 3.91 -4.65
C CYS A 46 -10.35 3.71 -3.51
N THR A 47 -9.54 4.73 -3.25
CA THR A 47 -8.63 4.75 -2.09
C THR A 47 -9.41 4.75 -0.78
N GLU A 48 -8.79 4.37 0.34
CA GLU A 48 -9.48 4.31 1.65
C GLU A 48 -10.02 5.69 2.07
N GLN A 49 -9.28 6.77 1.80
CA GLN A 49 -9.73 8.13 2.07
C GLN A 49 -10.96 8.51 1.23
N GLU A 50 -11.00 8.11 -0.04
CA GLU A 50 -12.16 8.36 -0.91
C GLU A 50 -13.36 7.52 -0.47
N ARG A 51 -13.15 6.25 -0.08
CA ARG A 51 -14.21 5.41 0.53
C ARG A 51 -14.77 6.04 1.79
N GLN A 52 -13.92 6.57 2.68
CA GLN A 52 -14.35 7.23 3.91
C GLN A 52 -15.25 8.44 3.60
N ARG A 53 -14.83 9.31 2.67
CA ARG A 53 -15.61 10.48 2.25
C ARG A 53 -16.92 10.08 1.56
N GLN A 54 -16.91 9.00 0.79
CA GLN A 54 -18.10 8.47 0.12
C GLN A 54 -19.10 7.90 1.14
N ARG A 55 -18.64 7.14 2.15
CA ARG A 55 -19.48 6.58 3.23
C ARG A 55 -20.17 7.65 4.08
N GLN A 56 -19.62 8.85 4.16
CA GLN A 56 -20.22 9.98 4.88
C GLN A 56 -21.34 10.68 4.12
N ARG A 57 -21.62 10.30 2.87
CA ARG A 57 -22.68 10.94 2.07
C ARG A 57 -24.08 10.56 2.59
N PRO A 58 -25.03 11.50 2.61
CA PRO A 58 -26.41 11.22 2.96
C PRO A 58 -27.00 10.10 2.08
N GLY A 59 -27.63 9.12 2.72
CA GLY A 59 -28.26 7.98 2.03
C GLY A 59 -27.31 6.85 1.65
N VAL A 60 -26.02 6.88 2.03
CA VAL A 60 -25.14 5.73 1.81
C VAL A 60 -25.41 4.67 2.88
N LEU A 61 -25.58 3.42 2.44
CA LEU A 61 -25.81 2.29 3.32
C LEU A 61 -24.48 1.76 3.85
N PRO A 62 -24.41 1.25 5.11
CA PRO A 62 -23.19 0.65 5.65
C PRO A 62 -22.68 -0.54 4.83
N THR A 63 -23.62 -1.30 4.25
CA THR A 63 -23.39 -2.44 3.37
C THR A 63 -24.49 -2.55 2.32
N ALA A 64 -24.12 -3.09 1.16
CA ALA A 64 -25.03 -3.45 0.07
C ALA A 64 -26.10 -4.46 0.49
N GLN A 65 -25.81 -5.31 1.49
CA GLN A 65 -26.70 -6.37 1.95
C GLN A 65 -28.06 -5.82 2.43
N HIS A 66 -28.09 -4.57 2.92
CA HIS A 66 -29.34 -3.91 3.32
C HIS A 66 -30.31 -3.68 2.15
N LEU A 67 -29.83 -3.62 0.89
CA LEU A 67 -30.71 -3.52 -0.29
C LEU A 67 -31.48 -4.81 -0.57
N LEU A 68 -31.05 -5.93 0.01
CA LEU A 68 -31.68 -7.24 -0.15
C LEU A 68 -32.61 -7.57 1.04
N GLY A 69 -32.79 -6.65 1.98
CA GLY A 69 -33.58 -6.88 3.19
C GLY A 69 -32.98 -7.94 4.13
N ILE A 70 -31.71 -8.31 3.94
CA ILE A 70 -31.00 -9.27 4.79
C ILE A 70 -30.15 -8.54 5.82
N HIS A 71 -29.99 -9.15 7.01
CA HIS A 71 -29.08 -8.65 8.02
C HIS A 71 -27.64 -8.66 7.47
N ALA A 72 -26.92 -7.56 7.66
CA ALA A 72 -25.52 -7.45 7.32
C ALA A 72 -24.69 -8.52 8.05
N GLU A 73 -24.16 -9.49 7.33
CA GLU A 73 -23.22 -10.46 7.89
C GLU A 73 -21.91 -10.41 7.13
N ASN A 74 -20.80 -10.38 7.88
CA ASN A 74 -19.49 -10.68 7.35
C ASN A 74 -19.15 -12.14 7.69
N PRO A 75 -19.25 -13.08 6.73
CA PRO A 75 -19.00 -14.48 7.02
C PRO A 75 -17.54 -14.76 7.40
N THR A 76 -16.58 -13.94 6.95
CA THR A 76 -15.14 -14.17 7.22
C THR A 76 -14.74 -13.85 8.67
N THR A 77 -15.60 -13.18 9.43
CA THR A 77 -15.37 -12.90 10.86
C THR A 77 -16.01 -13.95 11.78
N LYS A 78 -16.70 -14.97 11.23
CA LYS A 78 -17.33 -16.02 12.04
C LYS A 78 -16.26 -16.94 12.61
N GLN A 79 -16.36 -17.29 13.89
CA GLN A 79 -15.39 -18.17 14.56
C GLN A 79 -15.19 -19.49 13.80
N ALA A 80 -16.28 -20.13 13.35
CA ALA A 80 -16.19 -21.36 12.56
C ALA A 80 -15.39 -21.21 11.25
N VAL A 81 -15.37 -20.01 10.65
CA VAL A 81 -14.56 -19.73 9.46
C VAL A 81 -13.11 -19.49 9.85
N LEU A 82 -12.85 -18.77 10.94
CA LEU A 82 -11.50 -18.61 11.49
C LEU A 82 -10.89 -19.95 11.88
N ASP A 83 -11.63 -20.80 12.60
CA ASP A 83 -11.24 -22.16 12.99
C ASP A 83 -10.99 -23.04 11.75
N TRP A 84 -11.82 -22.92 10.71
CA TRP A 84 -11.63 -23.65 9.46
C TRP A 84 -10.38 -23.19 8.71
N VAL A 85 -10.12 -21.87 8.66
CA VAL A 85 -8.90 -21.31 8.05
C VAL A 85 -7.67 -21.77 8.82
N GLU A 86 -7.71 -21.72 10.16
CA GLU A 86 -6.63 -22.19 11.03
C GLU A 86 -6.36 -23.68 10.84
N ALA A 87 -7.41 -24.52 10.86
CA ALA A 87 -7.30 -25.95 10.61
C ALA A 87 -6.74 -26.26 9.21
N ARG A 88 -7.16 -25.50 8.19
CA ARG A 88 -6.66 -25.64 6.82
C ARG A 88 -5.20 -25.22 6.71
N ALA A 89 -4.81 -24.11 7.32
CA ALA A 89 -3.41 -23.68 7.41
C ALA A 89 -2.53 -24.70 8.15
N GLY A 90 -3.07 -25.33 9.20
CA GLY A 90 -2.41 -26.38 9.97
C GLY A 90 -2.33 -27.75 9.28
N ALA A 91 -3.18 -28.04 8.31
CA ALA A 91 -3.18 -29.30 7.57
C ALA A 91 -2.42 -29.25 6.24
N ASP A 92 -2.17 -28.04 5.73
CA ASP A 92 -1.50 -27.82 4.45
C ASP A 92 0.01 -27.84 4.63
N ALA A 93 0.62 -28.99 4.30
CA ALA A 93 2.07 -29.19 4.40
C ALA A 93 2.86 -28.17 3.57
N GLN A 94 2.33 -27.73 2.41
CA GLN A 94 2.99 -26.73 1.58
C GLN A 94 3.01 -25.37 2.27
N MET A 95 1.90 -24.93 2.88
CA MET A 95 1.87 -23.70 3.65
C MET A 95 2.75 -23.78 4.91
N GLN A 96 2.80 -24.93 5.58
CA GLN A 96 3.66 -25.14 6.74
C GLN A 96 5.15 -25.11 6.40
N ASP A 97 5.54 -25.79 5.33
CA ASP A 97 6.92 -25.82 4.87
C ASP A 97 7.36 -24.43 4.39
N ALA A 98 6.49 -23.72 3.65
CA ALA A 98 6.74 -22.34 3.28
C ALA A 98 6.88 -21.41 4.51
N ALA A 99 6.05 -21.59 5.54
CA ALA A 99 6.15 -20.83 6.79
C ALA A 99 7.43 -21.13 7.57
N ARG A 100 7.90 -22.39 7.58
CA ARG A 100 9.17 -22.79 8.23
C ARG A 100 10.40 -22.30 7.47
N GLN A 101 10.31 -22.20 6.15
CA GLN A 101 11.39 -21.76 5.27
C GLN A 101 11.41 -20.24 5.06
N ARG A 102 10.42 -19.49 5.59
CA ARG A 102 10.41 -18.03 5.52
C ARG A 102 11.65 -17.49 6.23
N THR A 103 12.60 -17.03 5.44
CA THR A 103 13.64 -16.13 5.89
C THR A 103 13.10 -14.69 5.82
N PRO A 104 13.55 -13.81 6.74
CA PRO A 104 13.22 -12.39 6.64
C PRO A 104 13.90 -11.73 5.43
N GLU A 105 14.89 -12.39 4.84
CA GLU A 105 15.59 -11.92 3.65
C GLU A 105 14.68 -11.90 2.42
N PRO A 106 14.64 -10.79 1.66
CA PRO A 106 13.95 -10.77 0.39
C PRO A 106 14.52 -11.83 -0.56
N PRO A 107 13.67 -12.51 -1.36
CA PRO A 107 14.18 -13.38 -2.40
C PRO A 107 15.07 -12.57 -3.35
N GLU A 108 16.11 -13.21 -3.90
CA GLU A 108 16.79 -12.64 -5.06
C GLU A 108 15.75 -12.48 -6.18
N ILE A 109 15.49 -11.24 -6.55
CA ILE A 109 14.70 -10.95 -7.74
C ILE A 109 15.63 -11.23 -8.91
N ASP A 110 15.42 -12.39 -9.55
CA ASP A 110 15.99 -12.78 -10.82
C ASP A 110 15.37 -11.87 -11.89
N ASP A 111 16.17 -10.97 -12.44
CA ASP A 111 15.75 -10.11 -13.54
C ASP A 111 16.07 -10.84 -14.85
N PRO A 112 15.07 -11.43 -15.54
CA PRO A 112 15.33 -12.16 -16.78
C PRO A 112 15.76 -11.22 -17.92
N SER A 113 15.70 -9.90 -17.71
CA SER A 113 16.21 -8.93 -18.64
C SER A 113 17.58 -8.43 -18.16
N GLU A 114 18.61 -8.64 -18.97
CA GLU A 114 19.87 -7.89 -18.91
C GLU A 114 19.63 -6.40 -19.29
N GLU A 115 18.47 -5.82 -18.92
CA GLU A 115 18.13 -4.43 -19.16
C GLU A 115 18.60 -3.62 -17.95
N HIS A 116 19.82 -3.08 -18.07
CA HIS A 116 20.37 -2.08 -17.16
C HIS A 116 19.65 -0.72 -17.23
N ASP A 117 18.36 -0.66 -17.58
CA ASP A 117 17.59 0.58 -17.51
C ASP A 117 17.45 0.99 -16.03
N VAL A 118 17.87 2.21 -15.70
CA VAL A 118 17.80 2.76 -14.33
C VAL A 118 16.43 2.57 -13.67
N LEU A 119 15.34 2.66 -14.44
CA LEU A 119 13.99 2.52 -13.89
C LEU A 119 13.72 1.08 -13.46
N VAL A 120 14.28 0.10 -14.17
CA VAL A 120 14.18 -1.32 -13.82
C VAL A 120 14.99 -1.60 -12.56
N VAL A 121 16.22 -1.09 -12.50
CA VAL A 121 17.12 -1.23 -11.33
C VAL A 121 16.46 -0.68 -10.06
N LEU A 122 15.99 0.58 -10.08
CA LEU A 122 15.36 1.18 -8.90
C LEU A 122 14.01 0.52 -8.55
N THR A 123 13.25 0.06 -9.54
CA THR A 123 12.01 -0.72 -9.30
C THR A 123 12.31 -2.05 -8.59
N ARG A 124 13.43 -2.70 -8.92
CA ARG A 124 13.87 -3.92 -8.24
C ARG A 124 14.12 -3.66 -6.76
N ASP A 125 14.83 -2.59 -6.43
CA ASP A 125 15.07 -2.19 -5.03
C ASP A 125 13.77 -1.90 -4.30
N HIS A 126 12.86 -1.14 -4.92
CA HIS A 126 11.53 -0.88 -4.34
C HIS A 126 10.78 -2.16 -4.02
N ASN A 127 10.86 -3.17 -4.90
CA ASN A 127 10.20 -4.45 -4.68
C ASN A 127 10.79 -5.21 -3.49
N GLN A 128 12.11 -5.12 -3.25
CA GLN A 128 12.73 -5.67 -2.05
C GLN A 128 12.24 -4.96 -0.78
N VAL A 129 12.16 -3.62 -0.80
CA VAL A 129 11.64 -2.83 0.32
C VAL A 129 10.16 -3.15 0.58
N ARG A 130 9.34 -3.23 -0.47
CA ARG A 130 7.92 -3.63 -0.36
C ARG A 130 7.75 -5.02 0.24
N TYR A 131 8.62 -5.97 -0.12
CA TYR A 131 8.60 -7.31 0.47
C TYR A 131 8.84 -7.25 1.98
N LEU A 132 9.85 -6.49 2.42
CA LEU A 132 10.14 -6.28 3.85
C LEU A 132 8.99 -5.57 4.57
N GLN A 133 8.36 -4.56 3.96
CA GLN A 133 7.17 -3.90 4.52
C GLN A 133 6.00 -4.87 4.72
N GLN A 134 5.76 -5.75 3.75
CA GLN A 134 4.69 -6.76 3.85
C GLN A 134 4.99 -7.76 4.98
N GLN A 135 6.24 -8.19 5.11
CA GLN A 135 6.65 -9.04 6.23
C GLN A 135 6.47 -8.33 7.58
N LEU A 136 6.92 -7.08 7.69
CA LEU A 136 6.78 -6.28 8.91
C LEU A 136 5.31 -6.09 9.31
N ALA A 137 4.44 -5.81 8.34
CA ALA A 137 3.01 -5.65 8.56
C ALA A 137 2.29 -6.96 8.93
N ALA A 138 2.81 -8.11 8.50
CA ALA A 138 2.24 -9.43 8.82
C ALA A 138 2.61 -9.91 10.23
N LEU A 139 3.66 -9.37 10.84
CA LEU A 139 4.09 -9.74 12.19
C LEU A 139 3.30 -8.96 13.25
N PRO A 140 2.67 -9.63 14.24
CA PRO A 140 1.98 -8.94 15.33
C PRO A 140 2.96 -8.07 16.14
N GLY A 141 2.61 -6.79 16.30
CA GLY A 141 3.33 -5.86 17.19
C GLY A 141 2.95 -6.06 18.66
N HIS A 142 3.60 -5.31 19.55
CA HIS A 142 3.28 -5.27 20.98
C HIS A 142 1.79 -4.96 21.22
N SER A 143 1.26 -3.89 20.63
CA SER A 143 -0.12 -3.45 20.85
C SER A 143 -1.16 -4.44 20.30
N SER A 144 -0.73 -5.38 19.45
CA SER A 144 -1.55 -6.45 18.86
C SER A 144 -1.35 -7.81 19.55
N GLY A 145 -0.67 -7.86 20.70
CA GLY A 145 -0.44 -9.09 21.46
C GLY A 145 0.70 -9.98 20.93
N GLY A 146 1.60 -9.42 20.12
CA GLY A 146 2.79 -10.12 19.65
C GLY A 146 3.70 -10.55 20.80
N ASN A 147 4.20 -11.78 20.74
CA ASN A 147 5.13 -12.30 21.74
C ASN A 147 6.56 -11.75 21.54
N ARG A 148 7.45 -11.96 22.51
CA ARG A 148 8.83 -11.42 22.44
C ARG A 148 9.58 -11.85 21.19
N SER A 149 9.45 -13.10 20.75
CA SER A 149 10.12 -13.57 19.53
C SER A 149 9.63 -12.85 18.28
N GLN A 150 8.33 -12.52 18.20
CA GLN A 150 7.75 -11.78 17.08
C GLN A 150 8.20 -10.31 17.10
N GLN A 151 8.29 -9.71 18.29
CA GLN A 151 8.80 -8.35 18.49
C GLN A 151 10.26 -8.24 18.02
N GLU A 152 11.13 -9.16 18.43
CA GLU A 152 12.53 -9.19 17.98
C GLU A 152 12.64 -9.39 16.46
N LEU A 153 11.79 -10.24 15.87
CA LEU A 153 11.75 -10.43 14.44
C LEU A 153 11.31 -9.15 13.69
N ARG A 154 10.34 -8.39 14.23
CA ARG A 154 9.97 -7.07 13.68
C ARG A 154 11.17 -6.13 13.69
N LYS A 155 11.97 -6.10 14.77
CA LYS A 155 13.21 -5.32 14.83
C LYS A 155 14.22 -5.76 13.76
N THR A 156 14.42 -7.07 13.60
CA THR A 156 15.29 -7.60 12.53
C THR A 156 14.84 -7.17 11.14
N VAL A 157 13.54 -7.17 10.85
CA VAL A 157 13.01 -6.70 9.55
C VAL A 157 13.25 -5.20 9.37
N VAL A 158 13.11 -4.39 10.43
CA VAL A 158 13.45 -2.96 10.40
C VAL A 158 14.95 -2.74 10.13
N ASP A 159 15.82 -3.54 10.73
CA ASP A 159 17.27 -3.46 10.49
C ASP A 159 17.60 -3.80 9.01
N MET A 160 16.91 -4.79 8.43
CA MET A 160 17.05 -5.11 7.00
C MET A 160 16.56 -3.99 6.09
N ILE A 161 15.42 -3.36 6.43
CA ILE A 161 14.92 -2.17 5.73
C ILE A 161 15.97 -1.06 5.79
N THR A 162 16.57 -0.84 6.95
CA THR A 162 17.60 0.19 7.16
C THR A 162 18.80 -0.01 6.23
N VAL A 163 19.32 -1.24 6.15
CA VAL A 163 20.46 -1.57 5.27
C VAL A 163 20.10 -1.34 3.81
N ARG A 164 18.93 -1.81 3.36
CA ARG A 164 18.50 -1.70 1.96
C ARG A 164 18.26 -0.25 1.54
N LEU A 165 17.56 0.53 2.36
CA LEU A 165 17.31 1.94 2.07
C LEU A 165 18.60 2.75 2.05
N SER A 166 19.52 2.50 2.98
CA SER A 166 20.80 3.21 3.01
C SER A 166 21.61 3.01 1.72
N GLN A 167 21.52 1.83 1.09
CA GLN A 167 22.17 1.55 -0.19
C GLN A 167 21.41 2.20 -1.34
N HIS A 168 20.10 2.04 -1.38
CA HIS A 168 19.21 2.60 -2.41
C HIS A 168 19.31 4.12 -2.50
N GLU A 169 19.06 4.81 -1.39
CA GLU A 169 19.05 6.27 -1.31
C GLU A 169 20.44 6.87 -1.64
N ALA A 170 21.53 6.19 -1.26
CA ALA A 170 22.88 6.64 -1.63
C ALA A 170 23.12 6.62 -3.14
N LEU A 171 22.57 5.63 -3.85
CA LEU A 171 22.65 5.56 -5.31
C LEU A 171 21.76 6.62 -5.95
N GLU A 172 20.60 6.90 -5.35
CA GLU A 172 19.71 7.94 -5.84
C GLU A 172 20.33 9.33 -5.70
N GLU A 173 20.83 9.68 -4.51
CA GLU A 173 21.56 10.93 -4.24
C GLU A 173 22.75 11.12 -5.18
N GLN A 174 23.52 10.05 -5.42
CA GLN A 174 24.73 10.13 -6.24
C GLN A 174 24.44 10.22 -7.74
N PHE A 175 23.42 9.52 -8.24
CA PHE A 175 23.21 9.33 -9.68
C PHE A 175 21.81 9.73 -10.15
N PHE A 176 20.76 9.29 -9.46
CA PHE A 176 19.39 9.46 -9.92
C PHE A 176 18.89 10.90 -9.79
N TRP A 177 19.02 11.53 -8.61
CA TRP A 177 18.57 12.90 -8.37
C TRP A 177 19.28 13.93 -9.27
N PRO A 178 20.60 13.85 -9.50
CA PRO A 178 21.26 14.68 -10.50
C PRO A 178 20.67 14.50 -11.91
N ALA A 179 20.29 13.29 -12.30
CA ALA A 179 19.68 13.03 -13.60
C ALA A 179 18.25 13.58 -13.69
N VAL A 180 17.45 13.46 -12.62
CA VAL A 180 16.12 14.08 -12.51
C VAL A 180 16.20 15.60 -12.66
N ARG A 181 17.13 16.24 -11.93
CA ARG A 181 17.38 17.69 -11.98
C ARG A 181 17.71 18.17 -13.40
N ALA A 182 18.49 17.39 -14.14
CA ALA A 182 18.91 17.72 -15.49
C ALA A 182 17.83 17.46 -16.56
N ALA A 183 17.03 16.41 -16.40
CA ALA A 183 16.14 15.92 -17.46
C ALA A 183 14.70 16.44 -17.37
N LEU A 184 14.20 16.74 -16.16
CA LEU A 184 12.80 17.10 -15.97
C LEU A 184 12.58 18.61 -15.76
N PRO A 185 11.47 19.17 -16.28
CA PRO A 185 10.97 20.46 -15.82
C PRO A 185 10.70 20.43 -14.31
N ASP A 186 11.10 21.48 -13.60
CA ASP A 186 11.08 21.57 -12.13
C ASP A 186 11.85 20.43 -11.44
N GLY A 187 12.85 19.84 -12.11
CA GLY A 187 13.66 18.74 -11.59
C GLY A 187 14.28 19.02 -10.22
N ASP A 188 14.69 20.27 -9.96
CA ASP A 188 15.18 20.69 -8.64
C ASP A 188 14.14 20.51 -7.54
N ARG A 189 12.91 20.98 -7.78
CA ARG A 189 11.81 20.85 -6.82
C ARG A 189 11.48 19.38 -6.54
N TRP A 190 11.52 18.54 -7.57
CA TRP A 190 11.23 17.11 -7.43
C TRP A 190 12.28 16.37 -6.62
N ALA A 191 13.56 16.65 -6.88
CA ALA A 191 14.67 16.07 -6.14
C ALA A 191 14.76 16.61 -4.71
N ASP A 192 14.57 17.91 -4.48
CA ASP A 192 14.54 18.49 -3.12
C ASP A 192 13.42 17.86 -2.27
N GLU A 193 12.24 17.61 -2.87
CA GLU A 193 11.13 16.93 -2.18
C GLU A 193 11.46 15.47 -1.85
N ALA A 194 12.27 14.78 -2.68
CA ALA A 194 12.73 13.42 -2.39
C ALA A 194 13.78 13.43 -1.26
N ASP A 195 14.78 14.30 -1.33
CA ASP A 195 15.81 14.49 -0.30
C ASP A 195 15.16 14.73 1.10
N GLU A 196 14.11 15.55 1.16
CA GLU A 196 13.34 15.79 2.38
C GLU A 196 12.59 14.53 2.89
N GLN A 197 12.04 13.72 1.99
CA GLN A 197 11.33 12.48 2.35
C GLN A 197 12.29 11.41 2.85
N GLU A 198 13.44 11.24 2.20
CA GLU A 198 14.50 10.33 2.63
C GLU A 198 15.03 10.73 4.01
N GLN A 199 15.29 12.02 4.25
CA GLN A 199 15.74 12.48 5.57
C GLN A 199 14.74 12.14 6.67
N GLN A 200 13.43 12.31 6.42
CA GLN A 200 12.39 11.90 7.36
C GLN A 200 12.38 10.38 7.61
N GLY A 201 12.66 9.59 6.56
CA GLY A 201 12.85 8.14 6.65
C GLY A 201 14.05 7.77 7.53
N LYS A 202 15.23 8.33 7.23
CA LYS A 202 16.49 8.16 7.98
C LYS A 202 16.31 8.50 9.46
N ASP A 203 15.66 9.62 9.78
CA ASP A 203 15.36 10.03 11.15
C ASP A 203 14.45 9.03 11.88
N THR A 204 13.42 8.54 11.19
CA THR A 204 12.47 7.55 11.74
C THR A 204 13.14 6.18 11.96
N LEU A 205 14.03 5.75 11.09
CA LEU A 205 14.83 4.54 11.27
C LEU A 205 15.79 4.67 12.45
N ALA A 206 16.44 5.83 12.60
CA ALA A 206 17.31 6.10 13.73
C ALA A 206 16.54 6.11 15.07
N GLU A 207 15.30 6.57 15.08
CA GLU A 207 14.37 6.48 16.21
C GLU A 207 14.08 5.00 16.55
N LEU A 208 13.63 4.21 15.56
CA LEU A 208 13.34 2.78 15.71
C LEU A 208 14.54 1.95 16.21
N GLY A 209 15.75 2.30 15.79
CA GLY A 209 16.97 1.66 16.25
C GLY A 209 17.13 1.71 17.77
N ARG A 210 16.68 2.80 18.41
CA ARG A 210 16.80 3.05 19.85
C ARG A 210 15.63 2.51 20.67
N LEU A 211 14.50 2.22 20.04
CA LEU A 211 13.29 1.73 20.71
C LEU A 211 13.36 0.22 20.99
N ASP A 212 12.73 -0.19 22.10
CA ASP A 212 12.48 -1.59 22.43
C ASP A 212 11.28 -2.08 21.60
N PRO A 213 11.39 -3.18 20.84
CA PRO A 213 10.29 -3.68 20.01
C PRO A 213 9.08 -4.19 20.81
N GLY A 214 9.18 -4.27 22.14
CA GLY A 214 8.09 -4.57 23.05
C GLY A 214 7.31 -3.36 23.57
N THR A 215 7.37 -2.20 22.89
CA THR A 215 6.62 -0.99 23.30
C THR A 215 5.61 -0.55 22.24
N ASP A 216 4.57 0.16 22.69
CA ASP A 216 3.60 0.79 21.78
C ASP A 216 4.25 1.88 20.92
N GLU A 217 5.25 2.58 21.45
CA GLU A 217 6.03 3.59 20.71
C GLU A 217 6.76 2.97 19.51
N PHE A 218 7.35 1.78 19.65
CA PHE A 218 7.94 1.08 18.51
C PHE A 218 6.89 0.75 17.43
N ASP A 219 5.71 0.29 17.84
CA ASP A 219 4.64 -0.03 16.90
C ASP A 219 4.13 1.21 16.16
N GLU A 220 3.95 2.34 16.86
CA GLU A 220 3.57 3.62 16.28
C GLU A 220 4.62 4.13 15.28
N THR A 221 5.90 4.10 15.67
CA THR A 221 7.00 4.55 14.81
C THR A 221 7.19 3.62 13.60
N VAL A 222 6.90 2.32 13.71
CA VAL A 222 6.85 1.40 12.56
C VAL A 222 5.74 1.81 11.58
N GLN A 223 4.54 2.16 12.06
CA GLN A 223 3.47 2.62 11.17
C GLN A 223 3.82 3.92 10.45
N LYS A 224 4.48 4.85 11.17
CA LYS A 224 5.02 6.08 10.58
C LYS A 224 6.03 5.76 9.47
N LEU A 225 6.99 4.86 9.71
CA LEU A 225 7.96 4.44 8.70
C LEU A 225 7.27 3.87 7.47
N ILE A 226 6.32 2.94 7.63
CA ILE A 226 5.58 2.33 6.51
C ILE A 226 4.88 3.40 5.66
N LEU A 227 4.30 4.42 6.30
CA LEU A 227 3.66 5.52 5.59
C LEU A 227 4.67 6.37 4.81
N LEU A 228 5.81 6.71 5.40
CA LEU A 228 6.85 7.52 4.75
C LEU A 228 7.42 6.81 3.52
N LEU A 229 7.80 5.53 3.67
CA LEU A 229 8.34 4.74 2.57
C LEU A 229 7.34 4.57 1.41
N ARG A 230 6.04 4.41 1.71
CA ARG A 230 5.01 4.36 0.65
C ARG A 230 4.87 5.68 -0.10
N LYS A 231 5.00 6.82 0.59
CA LYS A 231 4.95 8.14 -0.03
C LYS A 231 6.16 8.36 -0.94
N HIS A 232 7.34 8.01 -0.44
CA HIS A 232 8.61 8.13 -1.15
C HIS A 232 8.64 7.30 -2.44
N MET A 233 8.36 6.00 -2.37
CA MET A 233 8.27 5.17 -3.58
C MET A 233 7.21 5.69 -4.57
N ALA A 234 6.05 6.16 -4.09
CA ALA A 234 5.02 6.71 -4.98
C ALA A 234 5.44 8.02 -5.66
N HIS A 235 6.28 8.82 -5.00
CA HIS A 235 6.90 10.02 -5.56
C HIS A 235 7.88 9.64 -6.67
N GLU A 236 8.79 8.70 -6.41
CA GLU A 236 9.74 8.18 -7.40
C GLU A 236 9.08 7.53 -8.60
N GLU A 237 8.14 6.62 -8.38
CA GLU A 237 7.47 5.90 -9.48
C GLU A 237 6.73 6.86 -10.41
N ARG A 238 6.24 7.99 -9.88
CA ARG A 238 5.70 9.07 -10.70
C ARG A 238 6.80 9.71 -11.56
N LEU A 239 7.98 9.97 -11.00
CA LEU A 239 9.13 10.52 -11.72
C LEU A 239 9.71 9.52 -12.72
N PHE A 240 9.64 8.21 -12.46
CA PHE A 240 10.06 7.17 -13.39
C PHE A 240 9.29 7.26 -14.71
N LEU A 241 7.98 7.49 -14.65
CA LEU A 241 7.15 7.69 -15.83
C LEU A 241 7.53 8.96 -16.59
N LEU A 242 7.78 10.06 -15.88
CA LEU A 242 8.20 11.32 -16.50
C LEU A 242 9.58 11.20 -17.14
N LEU A 243 10.52 10.51 -16.49
CA LEU A 243 11.85 10.24 -17.03
C LEU A 243 11.82 9.32 -18.24
N LYS A 244 10.92 8.34 -18.27
CA LYS A 244 10.73 7.49 -19.44
C LYS A 244 10.37 8.29 -20.68
N ASP A 245 9.58 9.35 -20.53
CA ASP A 245 9.19 10.24 -21.63
C ASP A 245 10.26 11.29 -21.96
N ALA A 246 10.99 11.79 -20.95
CA ALA A 246 11.94 12.90 -21.11
C ALA A 246 13.37 12.45 -21.44
N MET A 247 13.76 11.22 -21.09
CA MET A 247 15.12 10.70 -21.22
C MET A 247 15.17 9.55 -22.24
N PRO A 248 16.05 9.62 -23.27
CA PRO A 248 16.21 8.53 -24.23
C PRO A 248 16.63 7.21 -23.57
N ASP A 249 16.18 6.09 -24.14
CA ASP A 249 16.47 4.74 -23.64
C ASP A 249 17.96 4.49 -23.40
N GLU A 250 18.82 4.91 -24.33
CA GLU A 250 20.28 4.76 -24.22
C GLU A 250 20.81 5.45 -22.95
N ARG A 251 20.32 6.66 -22.65
CA ARG A 251 20.78 7.41 -21.48
C ARG A 251 20.27 6.78 -20.19
N ARG A 252 19.05 6.21 -20.18
CA ARG A 252 18.52 5.47 -19.03
C ARG A 252 19.31 4.19 -18.75
N ARG A 253 19.76 3.49 -19.80
CA ARG A 253 20.65 2.32 -19.67
C ARG A 253 22.02 2.70 -19.13
N GLU A 254 22.65 3.74 -19.69
CA GLU A 254 23.94 4.24 -19.17
C GLU A 254 23.86 4.62 -17.68
N LEU A 255 22.73 5.18 -17.25
CA LEU A 255 22.52 5.54 -15.85
C LEU A 255 22.36 4.30 -14.95
N GLY A 256 21.60 3.30 -15.39
CA GLY A 256 21.47 2.06 -14.61
C GLY A 256 22.77 1.27 -14.53
N GLU A 257 23.58 1.25 -15.61
CA GLU A 257 24.93 0.66 -15.57
C GLU A 257 25.85 1.36 -14.54
N GLN A 258 25.76 2.69 -14.41
CA GLN A 258 26.53 3.44 -13.40
C GLN A 258 26.10 3.06 -11.98
N ILE A 259 24.80 2.94 -11.73
CA ILE A 259 24.24 2.53 -10.44
C ILE A 259 24.68 1.10 -10.08
N LEU A 260 24.49 0.13 -10.98
CA LEU A 260 24.90 -1.25 -10.77
C LEU A 260 26.41 -1.39 -10.55
N ALA A 261 27.23 -0.59 -11.24
CA ALA A 261 28.67 -0.57 -11.02
C ALA A 261 29.09 0.05 -9.68
N ALA A 262 28.26 0.89 -9.08
CA ALA A 262 28.48 1.47 -7.75
C ALA A 262 28.00 0.53 -6.63
N GLU A 263 26.91 -0.21 -6.83
CA GLU A 263 26.42 -1.25 -5.91
C GLU A 263 27.45 -2.33 -5.61
N ASN A 264 28.26 -2.70 -6.61
CA ASN A 264 29.23 -3.79 -6.54
C ASN A 264 30.61 -3.38 -5.96
N ARG A 265 30.75 -2.18 -5.38
CA ARG A 265 32.01 -1.68 -4.80
C ARG A 265 32.03 -1.75 -3.28
#